data_AF-A0A0P1GFY4-F1
#
_entry.id   AF-A0A0P1GFY4-F1
#
_cell.length_a   1.000
_cell.length_b   1.000
_cell.length_c   1.000
_cell.angle_alpha   90.00
_cell.angle_beta   90.00
_cell.angle_gamma   90.00
#
_symmetry.space_group_name_H-M   'P 1'
#
loop_
_entity.id
_entity.type
_entity.pdbx_description
1 polymer ?
#
loop_
_entity_poly.entity_id
_entity_poly.type
_entity_poly.pdbx_seq_one_letter_code
_entity_poly.pdbx_strand_id
1 'polypeptide(L)' 'MKAMFTGFVAMTLIAIGAYFALHEMGFSSADVMSGPNVRLE' A
#
# COMPACT_ATOMS: atom_id res chain seq x y z
N MET A 1 7.97 -23.76 -7.72
CA MET A 1 8.50 -23.20 -6.46
C MET A 1 9.33 -21.93 -6.66
N LYS A 2 10.37 -21.92 -7.50
CA LYS A 2 11.17 -20.70 -7.77
C LYS A 2 10.36 -19.47 -8.18
N ALA A 3 9.39 -19.65 -9.09
CA ALA A 3 8.47 -18.59 -9.51
C ALA A 3 7.62 -18.01 -8.36
N MET A 4 7.31 -18.82 -7.35
CA MET A 4 6.55 -18.40 -6.18
C MET A 4 7.42 -17.53 -5.26
N PHE A 5 8.67 -17.94 -5.02
CA PHE A 5 9.64 -17.15 -4.25
C PHE A 5 9.97 -15.82 -4.93
N THR A 6 10.12 -15.79 -6.26
CA THR A 6 10.33 -14.53 -6.99
C THR A 6 9.12 -13.60 -6.87
N GLY A 7 7.90 -14.14 -6.86
CA GLY A 7 6.68 -13.36 -6.63
C GLY A 7 6.66 -12.71 -5.26
N PHE A 8 7.00 -13.46 -4.20
CA PHE A 8 7.09 -12.90 -2.85
C PHE A 8 8.17 -11.83 -2.72
N VAL A 9 9.36 -12.07 -3.27
CA VAL A 9 10.44 -11.07 -3.26
C VAL A 9 10.03 -9.80 -3.98
N ALA A 10 9.39 -9.91 -5.14
CA ALA A 10 8.88 -8.76 -5.89
C ALA A 10 7.83 -7.98 -5.08
N MET A 11 6.87 -8.67 -4.45
CA MET A 11 5.85 -8.03 -3.60
C MET A 11 6.48 -7.29 -2.42
N THR A 12 7.45 -7.89 -1.73
CA THR A 12 8.14 -7.26 -0.60
C THR A 12 8.88 -5.99 -1.04
N LEU A 13 9.60 -6.04 -2.16
CA LEU A 13 10.32 -4.87 -2.69
C LEU A 13 9.37 -3.73 -3.06
N ILE A 14 8.25 -4.06 -3.71
CA ILE A 14 7.22 -3.08 -4.08
C ILE A 14 6.60 -2.45 -2.82
N ALA A 15 6.27 -3.26 -1.81
CA ALA A 15 5.67 -2.76 -0.57
C ALA A 15 6.60 -1.79 0.18
N ILE A 16 7.88 -2.14 0.29
CA ILE A 16 8.88 -1.27 0.95
C ILE A 16 9.08 0.02 0.15
N GLY A 17 9.24 -0.09 -1.17
CA GLY A 17 9.39 1.08 -2.05
C GLY A 17 8.19 2.01 -1.98
N ALA A 18 6.98 1.45 -1.99
CA ALA A 18 5.74 2.21 -1.87
C ALA A 18 5.65 2.91 -0.51
N TYR A 19 6.00 2.25 0.60
CA TYR A 19 5.99 2.86 1.92
C TYR A 19 6.84 4.13 1.97
N PHE A 20 8.10 4.07 1.54
CA PHE A 20 8.97 5.24 1.56
C PHE A 20 8.59 6.29 0.51
N ALA A 21 8.25 5.88 -0.71
CA ALA A 21 7.89 6.82 -1.77
C ALA A 21 6.60 7.60 -1.45
N LEU A 22 5.55 6.91 -0.98
CA LEU A 22 4.29 7.54 -0.59
C LEU A 22 4.46 8.39 0.67
N HIS A 23 5.26 7.92 1.64
CA HIS A 23 5.55 8.67 2.85
C HIS A 23 6.30 9.98 2.58
N GLU A 24 7.31 9.96 1.70
CA GLU A 24 8.03 11.16 1.27
C GLU A 24 7.13 12.13 0.49
N MET A 25 6.18 11.60 -0.29
CA MET A 25 5.15 12.40 -0.96
C MET A 25 4.05 12.92 0.00
N GLY A 26 4.15 12.65 1.30
CA GLY A 26 3.22 13.13 2.33
C GLY A 26 1.88 12.39 2.36
N PHE A 27 1.76 11.25 1.69
CA PHE A 27 0.58 10.40 1.81
C PHE A 27 0.61 9.68 3.16
N SER A 28 -0.36 10.00 4.02
CA SER A 28 -0.59 9.30 5.27
C SER A 28 -1.26 7.96 5.01
N SER A 29 -0.68 6.87 5.51
CA SER A 29 -1.31 5.54 5.48
C SER A 29 -2.56 5.46 6.37
N ALA A 30 -2.86 6.50 7.14
CA ALA A 30 -4.03 6.60 8.02
C ALA A 30 -5.18 7.39 7.40
N ASP A 31 -5.00 7.98 6.20
CA ASP A 31 -6.06 8.74 5.54
C ASP A 31 -7.07 7.80 4.89
N VAL A 32 -7.96 7.22 5.71
CA VAL A 32 -9.12 6.47 5.27
C VAL A 32 -10.24 7.47 4.98
N MET A 33 -10.24 8.03 3.77
CA MET A 33 -11.32 8.90 3.31
C MET A 33 -12.57 8.08 2.97
N SER A 34 -13.49 7.96 3.93
CA SER A 34 -14.88 7.60 3.64
C SER A 34 -15.49 8.71 2.77
N GLY A 35 -15.85 8.41 1.53
CA GLY A 35 -16.53 9.38 0.68
C GLY A 35 -17.85 9.85 1.32
N PRO A 36 -18.34 11.06 1.00
CA PRO A 36 -19.55 11.63 1.63
C PRO A 36 -20.83 10.81 1.41
N ASN A 37 -20.79 9.77 0.58
CA ASN A 37 -21.89 8.84 0.30
C ASN A 37 -21.88 7.56 1.16
N VAL A 38 -20.88 7.37 2.03
CA VAL A 38 -20.83 6.23 2.95
C VAL A 38 -21.69 6.54 4.18
N ARG A 39 -22.95 6.10 4.14
CA ARG A 39 -23.85 6.14 5.29
C ARG A 39 -23.46 5.03 6.25
N LEU A 40 -22.92 5.39 7.41
CA LEU A 40 -22.57 4.47 8.49
C LEU A 40 -23.67 4.42 9.58
N GLU A 41 -24.91 4.64 9.17
CA GLU A 41 -26.11 4.56 10.01
C GLU A 41 -26.81 3.21 9.84
#